data_AF-B2A7S6-F1
#
_entry.id   AF-B2A7S6-F1
#
_cell.length_a   1.000
_cell.length_b   1.000
_cell.length_c   1.000
_cell.angle_alpha   90.00
_cell.angle_beta   90.00
_cell.angle_gamma   90.00
#
_symmetry.space_group_name_H-M   'P 1'
#
loop_
_entity.id
_entity.type
_entity.pdbx_description
1 polymer ?
#
loop_
_entity_poly.entity_id
_entity_poly.type
_entity_poly.pdbx_seq_one_letter_code
_entity_poly.pdbx_strand_id
1 'polypeptide(L)'
;MCIVRKADYYYGALLSVLVNNEFSPVMIEAGNKRKIYGLFTDNGDEYQIYSKFLSKPSSNGQNSSTWSFVFSDNEIEEIKTIKGKKQGKDTIFAFICSQNKLNNTEIALIKFEELEKCIDLNRQYQGQLSVSIRRKKGSHGLWVYGTNRSLDYALKVSRDVIKNL
;
A
#
# COMPACT_ATOMS: atom_id res chain seq x y z
N MET A 1 13.37 -5.58 -28.48
CA MET A 1 13.18 -4.30 -27.77
C MET A 1 12.03 -4.48 -26.79
N CYS A 2 12.20 -4.12 -25.51
CA CYS A 2 11.14 -4.22 -24.50
C CYS A 2 10.67 -2.81 -24.10
N ILE A 3 9.36 -2.61 -23.98
CA ILE A 3 8.77 -1.33 -23.56
C ILE A 3 8.47 -1.43 -22.06
N VAL A 4 9.19 -0.66 -21.26
CA VAL A 4 8.95 -0.54 -19.82
C VAL A 4 7.82 0.45 -19.57
N ARG A 5 6.76 0.03 -18.87
CA ARG A 5 5.66 0.90 -18.49
C ARG A 5 5.98 1.64 -17.21
N LYS A 6 5.29 2.76 -16.99
CA LYS A 6 5.40 3.53 -15.74
C LYS A 6 5.13 2.67 -14.48
N ALA A 7 4.18 1.74 -14.56
CA ALA A 7 3.86 0.82 -13.48
C ALA A 7 5.04 -0.11 -13.14
N ASP A 8 5.81 -0.55 -14.14
CA ASP A 8 6.93 -1.46 -13.95
C ASP A 8 8.04 -0.80 -13.13
N TYR A 9 8.24 0.51 -13.30
CA TYR A 9 9.16 1.28 -12.47
C TYR A 9 8.77 1.22 -10.98
N TYR A 10 7.50 1.51 -10.65
CA TYR A 10 7.06 1.59 -9.26
C TYR A 10 6.99 0.22 -8.61
N TYR A 11 6.42 -0.77 -9.30
CA TYR A 11 6.39 -2.12 -8.79
C TYR A 11 7.79 -2.75 -8.72
N GLY A 12 8.69 -2.40 -9.63
CA GLY A 12 10.11 -2.75 -9.54
C GLY A 12 10.78 -2.18 -8.30
N ALA A 13 10.45 -0.93 -7.91
CA ALA A 13 10.95 -0.35 -6.66
C ALA A 13 10.45 -1.12 -5.43
N LEU A 14 9.17 -1.51 -5.39
CA LEU A 14 8.65 -2.37 -4.33
C LEU A 14 9.37 -3.73 -4.29
N LEU A 15 9.53 -4.39 -5.44
CA LEU A 15 10.24 -5.67 -5.52
C LEU A 15 11.70 -5.56 -5.07
N SER A 16 12.40 -4.50 -5.46
CA SER A 16 13.77 -4.25 -5.01
C SER A 16 13.84 -4.07 -3.50
N VAL A 17 12.88 -3.34 -2.90
CA VAL A 17 12.80 -3.19 -1.43
C VAL A 17 12.56 -4.53 -0.75
N LEU A 18 11.65 -5.37 -1.27
CA LEU A 18 11.37 -6.69 -0.73
C LEU A 18 12.59 -7.62 -0.80
N VAL A 19 13.22 -7.76 -1.97
CA VAL A 19 14.39 -8.63 -2.17
C VAL A 19 15.57 -8.18 -1.31
N ASN A 20 15.78 -6.87 -1.17
CA ASN A 20 16.84 -6.34 -0.30
C ASN A 20 16.60 -6.58 1.20
N ASN A 21 15.40 -7.02 1.59
CA ASN A 21 15.06 -7.45 2.95
C ASN A 21 14.78 -8.96 3.00
N GLU A 22 15.44 -9.75 2.13
CA GLU A 22 15.46 -11.22 2.17
C GLU A 22 14.11 -11.91 1.91
N PHE A 23 13.13 -11.17 1.37
CA PHE A 23 11.87 -11.78 0.90
C PHE A 23 12.03 -12.37 -0.49
N SER A 24 11.34 -13.49 -0.75
CA SER A 24 11.20 -14.09 -2.08
C SER A 24 9.82 -13.79 -2.69
N PRO A 25 9.64 -12.67 -3.42
CA PRO A 25 8.35 -12.31 -4.00
C PRO A 25 8.01 -13.11 -5.25
N VAL A 26 6.78 -13.64 -5.30
CA VAL A 26 6.18 -14.28 -6.48
C VAL A 26 4.94 -13.51 -6.90
N MET A 27 4.82 -13.15 -8.18
CA MET A 27 3.64 -12.46 -8.69
C MET A 27 2.47 -13.44 -8.80
N ILE A 28 1.39 -13.16 -8.07
CA ILE A 28 0.14 -13.95 -8.10
C ILE A 28 -0.83 -13.33 -9.12
N GLU A 29 -0.93 -11.99 -9.13
CA GLU A 29 -1.80 -11.28 -10.06
C GLU A 29 -1.16 -10.00 -10.64
N ALA A 30 -1.23 -9.88 -11.97
CA ALA A 30 -0.57 -8.85 -12.76
C ALA A 30 -1.54 -7.80 -13.33
N GLY A 31 -2.11 -6.95 -12.48
CA GLY A 31 -2.97 -5.85 -12.92
C GLY A 31 -2.21 -4.58 -13.32
N ASN A 32 -2.92 -3.69 -14.03
CA ASN A 32 -2.39 -2.38 -14.42
C ASN A 32 -2.44 -1.35 -13.27
N LYS A 33 -3.47 -1.41 -12.40
CA LYS A 33 -3.69 -0.46 -11.29
C LYS A 33 -3.23 -0.99 -9.92
N ARG A 34 -3.17 -2.32 -9.81
CA ARG A 34 -2.81 -3.08 -8.61
C ARG A 34 -2.10 -4.36 -9.00
N LYS A 35 -1.15 -4.81 -8.17
CA LYS A 35 -0.49 -6.12 -8.30
C LYS A 35 -0.56 -6.84 -6.96
N ILE A 36 -0.71 -8.16 -7.02
CA ILE A 36 -0.71 -9.03 -5.84
C ILE A 36 0.52 -9.93 -5.89
N TYR A 37 1.29 -9.96 -4.81
CA TYR A 37 2.46 -10.81 -4.65
C TYR A 37 2.28 -11.76 -3.47
N GLY A 38 2.76 -12.99 -3.59
CA GLY A 38 3.08 -13.82 -2.44
C GLY A 38 4.50 -13.54 -1.99
N LEU A 39 4.75 -13.45 -0.69
CA LEU A 39 6.08 -13.44 -0.11
C LEU A 39 6.27 -14.71 0.70
N PHE A 40 7.48 -15.24 0.61
CA PHE A 40 7.95 -16.34 1.44
C PHE A 40 9.19 -15.84 2.19
N THR A 41 9.25 -16.11 3.49
CA THR A 41 10.46 -15.91 4.30
C THR A 41 11.19 -17.24 4.47
N ASP A 42 12.48 -17.19 4.78
CA ASP A 42 13.28 -18.39 5.06
C ASP A 42 12.77 -19.17 6.28
N ASN A 43 12.01 -18.50 7.17
CA ASN A 43 11.39 -19.10 8.35
C ASN A 43 10.06 -19.79 8.05
N GLY A 44 9.58 -19.74 6.80
CA GLY A 44 8.33 -20.36 6.36
C GLY A 44 7.08 -19.48 6.51
N ASP A 45 7.23 -18.21 6.88
CA ASP A 45 6.11 -17.27 6.93
C ASP A 45 5.69 -16.90 5.51
N GLU A 46 4.37 -16.85 5.28
CA GLU A 46 3.79 -16.54 3.99
C GLU A 46 2.91 -15.29 4.07
N TYR A 47 3.30 -14.24 3.35
CA TYR A 47 2.53 -13.01 3.26
C TYR A 47 1.90 -12.85 1.88
N GLN A 48 0.83 -12.06 1.81
CA GLN A 48 0.33 -11.54 0.55
C GLN A 48 0.46 -10.02 0.53
N ILE A 49 1.13 -9.47 -0.49
CA ILE A 49 1.20 -8.03 -0.71
C ILE A 49 0.14 -7.60 -1.71
N TYR A 50 -0.81 -6.79 -1.25
CA TYR A 50 -1.72 -6.04 -2.11
C TYR A 50 -1.11 -4.67 -2.41
N SER A 51 -0.70 -4.40 -3.65
CA SER A 51 0.07 -3.19 -3.96
C SER A 51 -0.63 -2.23 -4.91
N LYS A 52 -0.61 -0.93 -4.57
CA LYS A 52 -1.05 0.18 -5.43
C LYS A 52 0.02 1.27 -5.48
N PHE A 53 0.08 2.00 -6.57
CA PHE A 53 1.01 3.13 -6.72
C PHE A 53 0.29 4.41 -7.13
N LEU A 54 0.87 5.53 -6.72
CA LEU A 54 0.53 6.85 -7.24
C LEU A 54 1.83 7.57 -7.61
N SER A 55 1.90 8.03 -8.85
CA SER A 55 3.12 8.68 -9.37
C SER A 55 3.34 10.10 -8.88
N LYS A 56 2.29 10.71 -8.31
CA LYS A 56 2.29 12.06 -7.76
C LYS A 56 1.33 12.14 -6.58
N PRO A 57 1.58 13.02 -5.61
CA PRO A 57 0.65 13.26 -4.51
C PRO A 57 -0.68 13.83 -5.04
N SER A 58 -1.77 13.46 -4.37
CA SER A 58 -3.11 14.04 -4.57
C SER A 58 -3.17 15.48 -4.03
N SER A 59 -2.38 15.79 -3.00
CA SER A 59 -2.18 17.14 -2.48
C SER A 59 -0.74 17.35 -2.06
N ASN A 60 -0.15 18.49 -2.42
CA ASN A 60 1.23 18.83 -2.11
C ASN A 60 1.31 20.24 -1.53
N GLY A 61 1.65 20.33 -0.24
CA GLY A 61 1.90 21.58 0.46
C GLY A 61 3.38 21.77 0.78
N GLN A 62 3.73 22.94 1.30
CA GLN A 62 5.12 23.32 1.57
C GLN A 62 5.87 22.35 2.50
N ASN A 63 5.17 21.77 3.48
CA ASN A 63 5.75 20.88 4.49
C ASN A 63 5.09 19.49 4.55
N SER A 64 4.21 19.18 3.60
CA SER A 64 3.56 17.87 3.57
C SER A 64 3.06 17.47 2.19
N SER A 65 3.13 16.18 1.91
CA SER A 65 2.57 15.57 0.70
C SER A 65 1.59 14.47 1.09
N THR A 66 0.47 14.36 0.39
CA THR A 66 -0.56 13.36 0.63
C THR A 66 -0.88 12.61 -0.66
N TRP A 67 -0.96 11.28 -0.57
CA TRP A 67 -1.37 10.38 -1.64
C TRP A 67 -2.65 9.67 -1.23
N SER A 68 -3.73 9.88 -1.98
CA SER A 68 -5.05 9.29 -1.70
C SER A 68 -5.35 8.18 -2.69
N PHE A 69 -5.24 6.95 -2.21
CA PHE A 69 -5.49 5.72 -2.96
C PHE A 69 -6.97 5.38 -2.89
N VAL A 70 -7.64 5.55 -4.01
CA VAL A 70 -9.06 5.24 -4.12
C VAL A 70 -9.26 3.81 -4.59
N PHE A 71 -10.25 3.12 -4.02
CA PHE A 71 -10.61 1.76 -4.36
C PHE A 71 -11.89 1.74 -5.19
N SER A 72 -11.87 1.01 -6.30
CA SER A 72 -13.09 0.70 -7.06
C SER A 72 -13.90 -0.40 -6.38
N ASP A 73 -15.18 -0.50 -6.70
CA ASP A 73 -16.09 -1.51 -6.13
C ASP A 73 -15.53 -2.94 -6.29
N ASN A 74 -14.96 -3.26 -7.46
CA ASN A 74 -14.32 -4.56 -7.69
C ASN A 74 -13.12 -4.82 -6.77
N GLU A 75 -12.34 -3.78 -6.44
CA GLU A 75 -11.21 -3.91 -5.51
C GLU A 75 -11.71 -4.08 -4.07
N ILE A 76 -12.84 -3.46 -3.72
CA ILE A 76 -13.46 -3.65 -2.41
C ILE A 76 -14.02 -5.06 -2.26
N GLU A 77 -14.69 -5.61 -3.27
CA GLU A 77 -15.16 -7.01 -3.26
C GLU A 77 -14.00 -8.01 -3.21
N GLU A 78 -12.89 -7.73 -3.89
CA GLU A 78 -11.65 -8.49 -3.80
C GLU A 78 -11.07 -8.46 -2.37
N ILE A 79 -10.99 -7.28 -1.74
CA ILE A 79 -10.52 -7.12 -0.36
C ILE A 79 -11.45 -7.85 0.64
N LYS A 80 -12.77 -7.80 0.44
CA LYS A 80 -13.74 -8.57 1.24
C LYS A 80 -13.54 -10.08 1.07
N THR A 81 -13.27 -10.53 -0.14
CA THR A 81 -12.98 -11.93 -0.44
C THR A 81 -11.70 -12.38 0.25
N ILE A 82 -10.65 -11.56 0.23
CA ILE A 82 -9.40 -11.81 0.97
C ILE A 82 -9.70 -11.94 2.47
N LYS A 83 -10.49 -11.04 3.05
CA LYS A 83 -10.91 -11.10 4.46
C LYS A 83 -11.65 -12.41 4.81
N GLY A 84 -12.57 -12.85 3.94
CA GLY A 84 -13.38 -14.04 4.16
C GLY A 84 -12.60 -15.36 4.05
N LYS A 85 -11.48 -15.36 3.31
CA LYS A 85 -10.59 -16.51 3.22
C LYS A 85 -9.71 -16.57 4.47
N LYS A 86 -10.06 -17.46 5.41
CA LYS A 86 -9.19 -17.90 6.54
C LYS A 86 -7.90 -18.64 6.09
N GLN A 87 -7.42 -18.45 4.86
CA GLN A 87 -6.25 -19.16 4.35
C GLN A 87 -4.98 -18.36 4.64
N GLY A 88 -4.49 -18.48 5.87
CA GLY A 88 -3.06 -18.67 6.18
C GLY A 88 -2.02 -17.62 5.79
N LYS A 89 -2.37 -16.50 5.15
CA LYS A 89 -1.41 -15.43 4.82
C LYS A 89 -1.84 -14.09 5.37
N ASP A 90 -0.96 -13.48 6.16
CA ASP A 90 -1.11 -12.10 6.57
C ASP A 90 -1.08 -11.20 5.32
N THR A 91 -2.18 -10.51 5.06
CA THR A 91 -2.26 -9.57 3.94
C THR A 91 -1.73 -8.21 4.38
N ILE A 92 -0.78 -7.71 3.59
CA ILE A 92 -0.15 -6.41 3.77
C ILE A 92 -0.47 -5.55 2.56
N PHE A 93 -0.89 -4.32 2.82
CA PHE A 93 -1.18 -3.34 1.80
C PHE A 93 0.06 -2.45 1.60
N ALA A 94 0.61 -2.47 0.39
CA ALA A 94 1.75 -1.66 -0.01
C ALA A 94 1.31 -0.47 -0.86
N PHE A 95 1.48 0.73 -0.34
CA PHE A 95 1.14 1.99 -1.00
C PHE A 95 2.40 2.72 -1.44
N ILE A 96 2.67 2.68 -2.74
CA ILE A 96 3.86 3.29 -3.34
C ILE A 96 3.56 4.77 -3.63
N CYS A 97 4.15 5.64 -2.83
CA CYS A 97 3.95 7.08 -2.79
C CYS A 97 5.10 7.79 -3.52
N SER A 98 4.98 7.96 -4.84
CA SER A 98 6.03 8.61 -5.65
C SER A 98 5.78 10.12 -5.80
N GLN A 99 6.85 10.85 -6.06
CA GLN A 99 6.82 12.23 -6.54
C GLN A 99 7.31 12.31 -7.98
N ASN A 100 7.23 13.50 -8.60
CA ASN A 100 7.74 13.74 -9.95
C ASN A 100 9.22 13.36 -10.11
N LYS A 101 9.99 13.45 -9.02
CA LYS A 101 11.35 12.92 -8.93
C LYS A 101 11.33 11.61 -8.14
N LEU A 102 11.97 10.59 -8.72
CA LEU A 102 11.92 9.22 -8.22
C LEU A 102 12.65 9.01 -6.89
N ASN A 103 13.62 9.87 -6.58
CA ASN A 103 14.42 9.86 -5.35
C ASN A 103 13.62 10.17 -4.06
N ASN A 104 12.35 10.53 -4.18
CA ASN A 104 11.45 10.79 -3.05
C ASN A 104 10.28 9.80 -2.98
N THR A 105 10.43 8.62 -3.59
CA THR A 105 9.44 7.53 -3.48
C THR A 105 9.49 6.94 -2.08
N GLU A 106 8.32 6.84 -1.44
CA GLU A 106 8.17 6.14 -0.16
C GLU A 106 7.15 5.00 -0.33
N ILE A 107 7.31 3.94 0.45
CA ILE A 107 6.37 2.81 0.46
C ILE A 107 5.79 2.72 1.86
N ALA A 108 4.48 2.88 1.99
CA ALA A 108 3.77 2.59 3.24
C ALA A 108 3.29 1.15 3.21
N LEU A 109 3.66 0.36 4.21
CA LEU A 109 3.18 -1.00 4.43
C LEU A 109 2.24 -0.96 5.63
N ILE A 110 1.01 -1.44 5.46
CA ILE A 110 0.03 -1.56 6.56
C ILE A 110 -0.61 -2.94 6.58
N LYS A 111 -0.92 -3.45 7.76
CA LYS A 111 -1.64 -4.72 7.94
C LYS A 111 -3.12 -4.57 7.62
N PHE A 112 -3.80 -5.68 7.39
CA PHE A 112 -5.25 -5.69 7.12
C PHE A 112 -6.04 -4.96 8.22
N GLU A 113 -5.73 -5.19 9.49
CA GLU A 113 -6.39 -4.51 10.62
C GLU A 113 -6.22 -2.98 10.60
N GLU A 114 -5.09 -2.49 10.12
CA GLU A 114 -4.83 -1.05 9.97
C GLU A 114 -5.60 -0.46 8.79
N LEU A 115 -5.78 -1.23 7.72
CA LEU A 115 -6.66 -0.87 6.62
C LEU A 115 -8.12 -0.72 7.10
N GLU A 116 -8.63 -1.66 7.88
CA GLU A 116 -10.01 -1.63 8.40
C GLU A 116 -10.25 -0.46 9.37
N LYS A 117 -9.21 -0.01 10.06
CA LYS A 117 -9.27 1.23 10.83
C LYS A 117 -9.43 2.46 9.92
N CYS A 118 -8.98 2.41 8.67
CA CYS A 118 -8.99 3.55 7.73
C CYS A 118 -10.22 3.57 6.82
N ILE A 119 -10.75 2.40 6.44
CA ILE A 119 -11.92 2.26 5.56
C ILE A 119 -12.93 1.27 6.16
N ASP A 120 -14.21 1.59 6.04
CA ASP A 120 -15.29 0.66 6.37
C ASP A 120 -15.68 -0.13 5.12
N LEU A 121 -15.29 -1.40 5.07
CA LEU A 121 -15.57 -2.29 3.94
C LEU A 121 -17.07 -2.60 3.79
N ASN A 122 -17.88 -2.40 4.84
CA ASN A 122 -19.32 -2.67 4.84
C ASN A 122 -20.16 -1.40 4.60
N ARG A 123 -19.51 -0.28 4.29
CA ARG A 123 -20.16 1.02 4.13
C ARG A 123 -21.28 0.98 3.07
N GLN A 124 -22.48 1.42 3.45
CA GLN A 124 -23.69 1.36 2.60
C GLN A 124 -24.06 2.67 1.88
N TYR A 125 -23.38 3.80 2.14
CA TYR A 125 -23.70 5.11 1.56
C TYR A 125 -22.67 5.56 0.49
N GLN A 126 -23.08 6.53 -0.35
CA GLN A 126 -22.34 6.98 -1.55
C GLN A 126 -20.95 7.57 -1.25
N GLY A 127 -19.95 7.14 -2.01
CA GLY A 127 -18.59 7.69 -2.04
C GLY A 127 -17.51 6.60 -2.15
N GLN A 128 -16.50 6.81 -2.99
CA GLN A 128 -15.43 5.83 -3.16
C GLN A 128 -14.58 5.72 -1.89
N LEU A 129 -14.33 4.49 -1.43
CA LEU A 129 -13.44 4.22 -0.31
C LEU A 129 -12.01 4.61 -0.68
N SER A 130 -11.29 5.22 0.25
CA SER A 130 -9.91 5.61 0.01
C SER A 130 -9.06 5.57 1.28
N VAL A 131 -7.79 5.25 1.07
CA VAL A 131 -6.73 5.37 2.07
C VAL A 131 -5.80 6.48 1.66
N SER A 132 -5.51 7.39 2.57
CA SER A 132 -4.57 8.49 2.36
C SER A 132 -3.31 8.28 3.18
N ILE A 133 -2.17 8.39 2.51
CA ILE A 133 -0.85 8.38 3.12
C ILE A 133 -0.32 9.81 3.11
N ARG A 134 0.01 10.36 4.28
CA ARG A 134 0.58 11.70 4.42
C ARG A 134 2.00 11.62 4.95
N ARG A 135 2.92 12.27 4.24
CA ARG A 135 4.27 12.57 4.69
C ARG A 135 4.30 13.99 5.26
N LYS A 136 4.92 14.18 6.43
CA LYS A 136 5.27 15.51 6.95
C LYS A 136 6.79 15.67 6.97
N LYS A 137 7.29 16.83 6.54
CA LYS A 137 8.72 17.16 6.57
C LYS A 137 9.25 17.06 8.00
N GLY A 138 10.43 16.46 8.17
CA GLY A 138 11.08 16.30 9.48
C GLY A 138 10.52 15.19 10.37
N SER A 139 9.50 14.43 9.92
CA SER A 139 9.01 13.29 10.68
C SER A 139 9.55 11.96 10.17
N HIS A 140 9.85 11.05 11.11
CA HIS A 140 10.32 9.70 10.82
C HIS A 140 9.20 8.69 10.44
N GLY A 141 7.92 9.05 10.59
CA GLY A 141 6.79 8.18 10.20
C GLY A 141 5.93 8.72 9.05
N LEU A 142 5.02 7.88 8.58
CA LEU A 142 3.93 8.23 7.66
C LEU A 142 2.60 8.17 8.40
N TRP A 143 1.66 9.03 8.02
CA TRP A 143 0.30 9.05 8.59
C TRP A 143 -0.68 8.43 7.62
N VAL A 144 -1.39 7.42 8.10
CA VAL A 144 -2.36 6.63 7.33
C VAL A 144 -3.74 6.92 7.88
N TYR A 145 -4.64 7.33 7.01
CA TYR A 145 -6.03 7.62 7.34
C TYR A 145 -6.91 7.30 6.15
N GLY A 146 -8.23 7.46 6.24
CA GLY A 146 -9.09 7.09 5.14
C GLY A 146 -10.50 7.62 5.27
N THR A 147 -11.41 7.10 4.46
CA THR A 147 -12.81 7.55 4.46
C THR A 147 -13.54 7.32 5.79
N ASN A 148 -13.09 6.36 6.60
CA ASN A 148 -13.64 6.06 7.92
C ASN A 148 -12.86 6.72 9.07
N ARG A 149 -11.72 7.35 8.77
CA ARG A 149 -10.80 7.88 9.78
C ARG A 149 -10.19 9.17 9.31
N SER A 150 -10.53 10.28 9.96
CA SER A 150 -9.95 11.59 9.62
C SER A 150 -8.46 11.64 9.96
N LEU A 151 -7.79 12.66 9.42
CA LEU A 151 -6.38 12.90 9.68
C LEU A 151 -6.05 13.05 11.17
N ASP A 152 -6.96 13.60 11.97
CA ASP A 152 -6.74 13.85 13.41
C ASP A 152 -6.55 12.56 14.20
N TYR A 153 -7.09 11.46 13.67
CA TYR A 153 -6.96 10.13 14.25
C TYR A 153 -5.97 9.25 13.47
N ALA A 154 -5.24 9.79 12.49
CA ALA A 154 -4.40 9.00 11.60
C ALA A 154 -3.44 8.05 12.34
N LEU A 155 -3.31 6.83 11.82
CA LEU A 155 -2.34 5.86 12.29
C LEU A 155 -0.94 6.30 11.85
N LYS A 156 0.03 6.26 12.76
CA LYS A 156 1.42 6.53 12.42
C LYS A 156 2.14 5.21 12.15
N VAL A 157 2.60 5.02 10.93
CA VAL A 157 3.34 3.81 10.52
C VAL A 157 4.82 4.15 10.37
N SER A 158 5.68 3.22 10.80
CA SER A 158 7.13 3.36 10.73
C SER A 158 7.63 3.14 9.30
N ARG A 159 8.79 3.73 8.96
CA ARG A 159 9.49 3.41 7.70
C ARG A 159 10.23 2.08 7.76
N ASP A 160 10.45 1.56 8.96
CA ASP A 160 11.16 0.29 9.19
C ASP A 160 10.22 -0.92 9.33
N VAL A 161 8.92 -0.78 9.03
CA VAL A 161 7.93 -1.86 9.19
C VAL A 161 8.36 -3.14 8.48
N ILE A 162 9.01 -3.02 7.31
CA ILE A 162 9.46 -4.17 6.52
C ILE A 162 10.43 -5.11 7.26
N LYS A 163 11.20 -4.61 8.23
CA LYS A 163 12.13 -5.43 9.03
C LYS A 163 11.43 -6.28 10.10
N ASN A 164 10.14 -6.03 10.32
CA ASN A 164 9.31 -6.72 11.31
C ASN A 164 8.16 -7.49 10.64
N LEU A 165 8.22 -7.62 9.32
CA LEU A 165 7.45 -8.58 8.54
C LEU A 165 8.25 -9.87 8.48
#